data_AF-A0A1B8D717-F1
#
_entry.id   AF-A0A1B8D717-F1
#
_cell.length_a   1.000
_cell.length_b   1.000
_cell.length_c   1.000
_cell.angle_alpha   90.00
_cell.angle_beta   90.00
_cell.angle_gamma   90.00
#
_symmetry.space_group_name_H-M   'P 1'
#
loop_
_entity.id
_entity.type
_entity.pdbx_description
1 polymer ?
#
loop_
_entity_poly.entity_id
_entity_poly.type
_entity_poly.pdbx_seq_one_letter_code
_entity_poly.pdbx_strand_id
1 'polypeptide(L)'
;MIPGRKIYSHGNSGWSVWEVDGEVDSLYCQNLCLFAKLFLDNKSVFFDVTGFTYLLLVHANPTTHEEQVIGFFSKEKMSWDNNNLACILVFPPWQHKGLGSLLIAVSYEISRREKIIGGPEKPISDLGKMSYIKYWSGEVARYLLDVGDMEKKKTKVVSLDDISAGTWICVEDCLTALKHMNIAVAAARGKGDVQKVKIDKQQLREWMTASKTGLGPIIDPDGFVAGYGYRESSTDEEIGD
;
A
#
# COMPACT_ATOMS: atom_id res chain seq x y z
N MET A 1 -6.75 4.96 26.20
CA MET A 1 -5.38 5.00 25.63
C MET A 1 -5.37 4.06 24.44
N ILE A 2 -4.79 4.47 23.31
CA ILE A 2 -4.64 3.62 22.14
C ILE A 2 -3.47 2.66 22.42
N PRO A 3 -3.64 1.33 22.25
CA PRO A 3 -2.56 0.38 22.51
C PRO A 3 -1.47 0.45 21.43
N GLY A 4 -0.37 -0.26 21.65
CA GLY A 4 0.74 -0.35 20.71
C GLY A 4 1.59 0.93 20.63
N ARG A 5 2.23 1.13 19.48
CA ARG A 5 3.20 2.22 19.25
C ARG A 5 2.87 3.03 18.01
N LYS A 6 3.03 4.35 18.07
CA LYS A 6 2.96 5.23 16.89
C LYS A 6 4.17 4.94 15.99
N ILE A 7 3.92 4.59 14.73
CA ILE A 7 4.97 4.28 13.74
C ILE A 7 5.07 5.31 12.62
N TYR A 8 4.03 6.14 12.43
CA TYR A 8 3.93 7.09 11.33
C TYR A 8 3.14 8.33 11.74
N SER A 9 3.58 9.51 11.28
CA SER A 9 2.83 10.77 11.38
C SER A 9 2.68 11.41 10.00
N HIS A 10 1.45 11.81 9.66
CA HIS A 10 1.15 12.39 8.35
C HIS A 10 1.29 13.91 8.37
N GLY A 11 2.54 14.39 8.41
CA GLY A 11 2.84 15.82 8.54
C GLY A 11 2.08 16.46 9.71
N ASN A 12 1.50 17.64 9.47
CA ASN A 12 0.70 18.37 10.47
C ASN A 12 -0.82 18.12 10.36
N SER A 13 -1.26 17.02 9.72
CA SER A 13 -2.69 16.79 9.45
C SER A 13 -3.49 16.33 10.67
N GLY A 14 -2.82 15.94 11.76
CA GLY A 14 -3.44 15.26 12.90
C GLY A 14 -3.70 13.76 12.65
N TRP A 15 -3.26 13.18 11.53
CA TRP A 15 -3.33 11.74 11.29
C TRP A 15 -2.01 11.04 11.62
N SER A 16 -2.12 9.87 12.23
CA SER A 16 -0.98 9.00 12.54
C SER A 16 -1.36 7.53 12.34
N VAL A 17 -0.36 6.66 12.18
CA VAL A 17 -0.56 5.20 12.17
C VAL A 17 0.15 4.60 13.37
N TRP A 18 -0.57 3.71 14.06
CA TRP A 18 -0.08 2.99 15.23
C TRP A 18 -0.06 1.50 14.94
N GLU A 19 1.01 0.84 15.36
CA GLU A 19 1.18 -0.60 15.25
C GLU A 19 0.84 -1.28 16.56
N VAL A 20 -0.06 -2.27 16.49
CA VAL A 20 -0.52 -3.08 17.61
C VAL A 20 -0.27 -4.55 17.26
N ASP A 21 0.41 -5.26 18.16
CA ASP A 21 0.66 -6.69 18.01
C ASP A 21 -0.55 -7.47 18.55
N GLY A 22 -1.13 -8.34 17.72
CA GLY A 22 -2.31 -9.11 18.09
C GLY A 22 -2.06 -10.17 19.17
N GLU A 23 -0.83 -10.60 19.38
CA GLU A 23 -0.46 -11.50 20.49
C GLU A 23 -0.41 -10.73 21.81
N VAL A 24 0.21 -9.54 21.81
CA VAL A 24 0.38 -8.70 23.00
C VAL A 24 -0.95 -8.08 23.45
N ASP A 25 -1.70 -7.47 22.53
CA ASP A 25 -2.96 -6.75 22.81
C ASP A 25 -4.19 -7.57 22.34
N SER A 26 -4.18 -8.88 22.61
CA SER A 26 -5.16 -9.85 22.09
C SER A 26 -6.63 -9.40 22.24
N LEU A 27 -7.07 -9.01 23.43
CA LEU A 27 -8.46 -8.62 23.68
C LEU A 27 -8.86 -7.39 22.84
N TYR A 28 -7.96 -6.42 22.68
CA TYR A 28 -8.21 -5.24 21.85
C TYR A 28 -8.38 -5.64 20.39
N CYS A 29 -7.46 -6.45 19.85
CA CYS A 29 -7.50 -6.89 18.46
C CYS A 29 -8.72 -7.77 18.15
N GLN A 30 -9.15 -8.61 19.10
CA GLN A 30 -10.39 -9.39 18.99
C GLN A 30 -11.62 -8.48 18.91
N ASN A 31 -11.73 -7.51 19.82
CA ASN A 31 -12.83 -6.54 19.80
C ASN A 31 -12.84 -5.71 18.51
N LEU A 32 -11.67 -5.29 18.03
CA LEU A 32 -11.52 -4.59 16.75
C LEU A 32 -11.97 -5.47 15.58
N CYS A 33 -11.62 -6.76 15.58
CA CYS A 33 -12.03 -7.70 14.54
C CYS A 33 -13.54 -7.95 14.53
N LEU A 34 -14.16 -8.11 15.72
CA LEU A 34 -15.61 -8.25 15.86
C LEU A 34 -16.34 -6.99 15.37
N PHE A 35 -15.85 -5.80 15.74
CA PHE A 35 -16.37 -4.54 15.22
C PHE A 35 -16.23 -4.45 13.70
N ALA A 36 -15.06 -4.80 13.15
CA ALA A 36 -14.79 -4.76 11.72
C ALA A 36 -15.69 -5.72 10.91
N LYS A 37 -16.05 -6.87 11.49
CA LYS A 37 -16.93 -7.86 10.85
C LYS A 37 -18.33 -7.32 10.55
N LEU A 38 -18.77 -6.28 11.26
CA LEU A 38 -20.03 -5.56 10.98
C LEU A 38 -20.00 -4.84 9.62
N PHE A 39 -18.81 -4.56 9.07
CA PHE A 39 -18.62 -3.80 7.83
C PHE A 39 -17.84 -4.58 6.76
N LEU A 40 -17.27 -5.74 7.11
CA LEU A 40 -16.48 -6.59 6.22
C LEU A 40 -17.13 -7.97 6.09
N ASP A 41 -17.75 -8.24 4.96
CA ASP A 41 -18.45 -9.50 4.69
C ASP A 41 -17.50 -10.69 4.68
N ASN A 42 -16.34 -10.53 4.03
CA ASN A 42 -15.37 -11.61 3.80
C ASN A 42 -14.38 -11.84 4.94
N LYS A 43 -14.49 -11.10 6.07
CA LYS A 43 -13.58 -11.30 7.20
C LYS A 43 -13.94 -12.61 7.93
N SER A 44 -13.01 -13.56 7.96
CA SER A 44 -13.19 -14.91 8.53
C SER A 44 -12.50 -15.12 9.88
N VAL A 45 -11.44 -14.35 10.17
CA VAL A 45 -10.65 -14.47 11.41
C VAL A 45 -10.98 -13.32 12.36
N PHE A 46 -11.39 -13.65 13.59
CA PHE A 46 -11.75 -12.66 14.62
C PHE A 46 -11.24 -12.97 16.03
N PHE A 47 -10.98 -14.25 16.37
CA PHE A 47 -10.49 -14.64 17.69
C PHE A 47 -9.00 -14.99 17.70
N ASP A 48 -8.53 -15.69 16.67
CA ASP A 48 -7.10 -16.00 16.51
C ASP A 48 -6.38 -14.80 15.87
N VAL A 49 -5.99 -13.86 16.72
CA VAL A 49 -5.36 -12.59 16.32
C VAL A 49 -3.83 -12.61 16.45
N THR A 50 -3.27 -13.69 17.02
CA THR A 50 -1.85 -13.79 17.42
C THR A 50 -0.89 -13.69 16.22
N GLY A 51 -1.31 -14.24 15.08
CA GLY A 51 -0.56 -14.20 13.82
C GLY A 51 -0.61 -12.87 13.07
N PHE A 52 -1.25 -11.83 13.63
CA PHE A 52 -1.50 -10.57 12.94
C PHE A 52 -0.90 -9.36 13.67
N THR A 53 -0.43 -8.42 12.86
CA THR A 53 -0.13 -7.04 13.26
C THR A 53 -1.24 -6.13 12.74
N TYR A 54 -1.70 -5.20 13.57
CA TYR A 54 -2.77 -4.26 13.25
C TYR A 54 -2.22 -2.85 13.18
N LEU A 55 -2.48 -2.17 12.06
CA LEU A 55 -2.03 -0.82 11.78
C LEU A 55 -3.23 0.11 11.87
N LEU A 56 -3.39 0.76 13.03
CA LEU A 56 -4.50 1.63 13.36
C LEU A 56 -4.28 3.02 12.77
N LEU A 57 -5.25 3.52 12.02
CA LEU A 57 -5.32 4.93 11.63
C LEU A 57 -5.95 5.74 12.76
N VAL A 58 -5.21 6.72 13.25
CA VAL A 58 -5.58 7.56 14.40
C VAL A 58 -5.67 9.01 13.97
N HIS A 59 -6.75 9.67 14.37
CA HIS A 59 -6.93 11.12 14.22
C HIS A 59 -6.89 11.80 15.58
N ALA A 60 -6.00 12.78 15.72
CA ALA A 60 -5.93 13.68 16.86
C ALA A 60 -6.77 14.92 16.56
N ASN A 61 -7.71 15.24 17.45
CA ASN A 61 -8.48 16.47 17.35
C ASN A 61 -7.54 17.69 17.44
N PRO A 62 -7.62 18.67 16.51
CA PRO A 62 -6.70 19.80 16.49
C PRO A 62 -6.86 20.76 17.68
N THR A 63 -8.00 20.74 18.36
CA THR A 63 -8.32 21.61 19.50
C THR A 63 -8.18 20.89 20.83
N THR A 64 -8.76 19.69 20.97
CA THR A 64 -8.76 18.94 22.24
C THR A 64 -7.57 18.02 22.39
N HIS A 65 -6.84 17.75 21.31
CA HIS A 65 -5.77 16.74 21.23
C HIS A 65 -6.21 15.31 21.56
N GLU A 66 -7.52 15.06 21.64
CA GLU A 66 -8.06 13.72 21.84
C GLU A 66 -7.80 12.85 20.60
N GLU A 67 -7.24 11.67 20.83
CA GLU A 67 -6.94 10.69 19.78
C GLU A 67 -8.10 9.70 19.63
N GLN A 68 -8.52 9.48 18.38
CA GLN A 68 -9.55 8.51 18.02
C GLN A 68 -9.05 7.57 16.93
N VAL A 69 -9.29 6.27 17.09
CA VAL A 69 -9.10 5.29 16.01
C VAL A 69 -10.23 5.44 14.99
N ILE A 70 -9.88 5.64 13.73
CA ILE A 70 -10.82 5.95 12.63
C ILE A 70 -10.76 4.94 11.48
N GLY A 71 -9.86 3.96 11.58
CA GLY A 71 -9.70 2.87 10.63
C GLY A 71 -8.51 2.01 10.99
N PHE A 72 -8.29 0.93 10.25
CA PHE A 72 -7.10 0.10 10.37
C PHE A 72 -6.89 -0.73 9.11
N PHE A 73 -5.71 -1.34 9.00
CA PHE A 73 -5.55 -2.59 8.27
C PHE A 73 -4.83 -3.64 9.14
N SER A 74 -5.03 -4.91 8.85
CA SER A 74 -4.28 -6.01 9.45
C SER A 74 -3.30 -6.60 8.44
N LYS A 75 -2.18 -7.11 8.93
CA LYS A 75 -1.13 -7.77 8.16
C LYS A 75 -0.71 -9.04 8.88
N GLU A 76 -0.55 -10.14 8.15
CA GLU A 76 0.00 -11.37 8.73
C GLU A 76 1.48 -11.16 9.09
N LYS A 77 1.90 -11.64 10.26
CA LYS A 77 3.30 -11.65 10.65
C LYS A 77 4.13 -12.54 9.72
N MET A 78 3.53 -13.64 9.26
CA MET A 78 4.09 -14.59 8.29
C MET A 78 3.05 -14.82 7.19
N SER A 79 3.27 -14.22 6.01
CA SER A 79 2.38 -14.39 4.86
C SER A 79 3.03 -15.27 3.79
N TRP A 80 2.42 -16.42 3.50
CA TRP A 80 2.92 -17.36 2.47
C TRP A 80 2.76 -16.84 1.05
N ASP A 81 1.70 -16.04 0.83
CA ASP A 81 1.37 -15.45 -0.48
C ASP A 81 1.95 -14.03 -0.65
N ASN A 82 2.81 -13.58 0.28
CA ASN A 82 3.34 -12.21 0.35
C ASN A 82 2.24 -11.14 0.38
N ASN A 83 1.13 -11.41 1.06
CA ASN A 83 0.10 -10.40 1.27
C ASN A 83 0.63 -9.32 2.23
N ASN A 84 0.68 -8.07 1.78
CA ASN A 84 1.08 -6.95 2.63
C ASN A 84 -0.09 -6.37 3.44
N LEU A 85 -1.31 -6.84 3.16
CA LEU A 85 -2.54 -6.37 3.77
C LEU A 85 -3.61 -7.47 3.68
N ALA A 86 -4.13 -7.90 4.82
CA ALA A 86 -5.18 -8.91 4.94
C ALA A 86 -6.58 -8.28 4.92
N CYS A 87 -6.91 -7.47 5.94
CA CYS A 87 -8.16 -6.72 6.01
C CYS A 87 -7.86 -5.23 6.07
N ILE A 88 -8.70 -4.39 5.45
CA ILE A 88 -8.66 -2.94 5.57
C ILE A 88 -10.06 -2.39 5.81
N LEU A 89 -10.18 -1.46 6.75
CA LEU A 89 -11.42 -0.77 7.03
C LEU A 89 -11.13 0.68 7.45
N VAL A 90 -11.75 1.62 6.74
CA VAL A 90 -11.96 2.98 7.25
C VAL A 90 -13.37 3.03 7.84
N PHE A 91 -13.51 3.52 9.07
CA PHE A 91 -14.79 3.54 9.75
C PHE A 91 -15.79 4.42 8.99
N PRO A 92 -17.09 4.05 8.93
CA PRO A 92 -18.05 4.67 8.03
C PRO A 92 -18.08 6.22 8.04
N PRO A 93 -18.02 6.92 9.19
CA PRO A 93 -18.02 8.40 9.22
C PRO A 93 -16.78 9.05 8.56
N TRP A 94 -15.71 8.27 8.36
CA TRP A 94 -14.42 8.70 7.85
C TRP A 94 -14.14 8.25 6.41
N GLN A 95 -15.06 7.51 5.79
CA GLN A 95 -14.93 7.05 4.40
C GLN A 95 -14.98 8.23 3.41
N HIS A 96 -14.54 7.97 2.17
CA HIS A 96 -14.49 8.94 1.06
C HIS A 96 -13.62 10.21 1.30
N LYS A 97 -12.80 10.22 2.36
CA LYS A 97 -11.84 11.31 2.68
C LYS A 97 -10.41 11.04 2.22
N GLY A 98 -10.18 10.03 1.38
CA GLY A 98 -8.85 9.62 0.91
C GLY A 98 -8.05 8.73 1.89
N LEU A 99 -8.60 8.46 3.08
CA LEU A 99 -7.93 7.70 4.13
C LEU A 99 -7.65 6.24 3.79
N GLY A 100 -8.50 5.62 2.95
CA GLY A 100 -8.24 4.27 2.46
C GLY A 100 -6.99 4.22 1.58
N SER A 101 -6.80 5.22 0.71
CA SER A 101 -5.59 5.35 -0.10
C SER A 101 -4.35 5.65 0.75
N LEU A 102 -4.50 6.39 1.85
CA LEU A 102 -3.41 6.61 2.82
C LEU A 102 -2.99 5.28 3.47
N LEU A 103 -3.93 4.47 3.95
CA LEU A 103 -3.62 3.16 4.54
C LEU A 103 -2.97 2.20 3.54
N ILE A 104 -3.45 2.18 2.30
CA ILE A 104 -2.81 1.40 1.21
C ILE A 104 -1.39 1.91 0.96
N ALA A 105 -1.18 3.22 0.88
CA ALA A 105 0.15 3.77 0.68
C ALA A 105 1.11 3.41 1.83
N VAL A 106 0.61 3.42 3.07
CA VAL A 106 1.36 2.96 4.25
C VAL A 106 1.73 1.47 4.12
N SER A 107 0.82 0.58 3.71
CA SER A 107 1.14 -0.85 3.58
C SER A 107 2.23 -1.12 2.54
N TYR A 108 2.21 -0.39 1.42
CA TYR A 108 3.26 -0.49 0.39
C TYR A 108 4.60 0.11 0.82
N GLU A 109 4.59 1.20 1.59
CA GLU A 109 5.83 1.77 2.13
C GLU A 109 6.48 0.84 3.17
N ILE A 110 5.67 0.15 3.98
CA ILE A 110 6.17 -0.93 4.85
C ILE A 110 6.79 -2.06 4.00
N SER A 111 6.11 -2.48 2.94
CA SER A 111 6.60 -3.52 2.03
C SER A 111 7.94 -3.13 1.38
N ARG A 112 8.08 -1.87 0.95
CA ARG A 112 9.32 -1.29 0.41
C ARG A 112 10.47 -1.36 1.42
N ARG A 113 10.21 -1.02 2.69
CA ARG A 113 11.21 -1.05 3.77
C ARG A 113 11.66 -2.47 4.11
N GLU A 114 10.71 -3.41 4.10
CA GLU A 114 10.95 -4.83 4.35
C GLU A 114 11.55 -5.57 3.15
N LYS A 115 11.61 -4.91 2.00
CA LYS A 115 12.05 -5.45 0.70
C LYS A 115 11.18 -6.63 0.22
N ILE A 116 9.87 -6.50 0.39
CA ILE A 116 8.88 -7.50 -0.04
C ILE A 116 7.99 -6.87 -1.11
N ILE A 117 7.86 -7.52 -2.26
CA ILE A 117 6.83 -7.18 -3.25
C ILE A 117 5.56 -7.91 -2.85
N GLY A 118 4.46 -7.19 -2.69
CA GLY A 118 3.22 -7.75 -2.18
C GLY A 118 1.97 -7.02 -2.65
N GLY A 119 0.83 -7.55 -2.25
CA GLY A 119 -0.48 -6.99 -2.56
C GLY A 119 -1.52 -7.32 -1.50
N PRO A 120 -2.77 -6.88 -1.69
CA PRO A 120 -3.88 -7.25 -0.83
C PRO A 120 -4.23 -8.73 -0.94
N GLU A 121 -4.64 -9.31 0.19
CA GLU A 121 -5.33 -10.59 0.22
C GLU A 121 -6.62 -10.53 -0.63
N LYS A 122 -6.87 -11.60 -1.38
CA LYS A 122 -8.06 -11.76 -2.24
C LYS A 122 -9.09 -12.65 -1.51
N PRO A 123 -10.40 -12.40 -1.61
CA PRO A 123 -11.06 -11.40 -2.45
C PRO A 123 -11.17 -10.00 -1.81
N ILE A 124 -10.90 -8.97 -2.61
CA ILE A 124 -11.03 -7.56 -2.21
C ILE A 124 -12.50 -7.11 -2.32
N SER A 125 -12.98 -6.29 -1.37
CA SER A 125 -14.30 -5.64 -1.47
C SER A 125 -14.37 -4.66 -2.65
N ASP A 126 -15.56 -4.33 -3.16
CA ASP A 126 -15.68 -3.43 -4.31
C ASP A 126 -15.14 -2.02 -4.04
N LEU A 127 -15.40 -1.48 -2.84
CA LEU A 127 -14.81 -0.22 -2.38
C LEU A 127 -13.27 -0.32 -2.27
N GLY A 128 -12.77 -1.47 -1.82
CA GLY A 128 -11.35 -1.78 -1.76
C GLY A 128 -10.72 -1.79 -3.16
N LYS A 129 -11.33 -2.49 -4.12
CA LYS A 129 -10.86 -2.56 -5.52
C LYS A 129 -10.71 -1.17 -6.13
N MET A 130 -11.71 -0.29 -5.97
CA MET A 130 -11.64 1.08 -6.48
C MET A 130 -10.47 1.86 -5.86
N SER A 131 -10.23 1.69 -4.55
CA SER A 131 -9.14 2.35 -3.84
C SER A 131 -7.77 1.86 -4.28
N TYR A 132 -7.61 0.54 -4.46
CA TYR A 132 -6.39 -0.09 -4.97
C TYR A 132 -6.09 0.30 -6.41
N ILE A 133 -7.09 0.23 -7.31
CA ILE A 133 -6.91 0.64 -8.71
C ILE A 133 -6.45 2.10 -8.80
N LYS A 134 -7.05 3.00 -8.00
CA LYS A 134 -6.64 4.40 -7.93
C LYS A 134 -5.20 4.54 -7.44
N TYR A 135 -4.83 3.82 -6.37
CA TYR A 135 -3.48 3.84 -5.82
C TYR A 135 -2.45 3.33 -6.84
N TRP A 136 -2.63 2.11 -7.36
CA TRP A 136 -1.73 1.49 -8.32
C TRP A 136 -1.57 2.32 -9.58
N SER A 137 -2.67 2.85 -10.14
CA SER A 137 -2.60 3.69 -11.34
C SER A 137 -1.76 4.95 -11.08
N GLY A 138 -1.85 5.53 -9.87
CA GLY A 138 -1.03 6.68 -9.49
C GLY A 138 0.45 6.37 -9.32
N GLU A 139 0.78 5.26 -8.63
CA GLU A 139 2.18 4.81 -8.46
C GLU A 139 2.82 4.45 -9.80
N VAL A 140 2.12 3.68 -10.63
CA VAL A 140 2.60 3.29 -11.96
C VAL A 140 2.78 4.53 -12.85
N ALA A 141 1.83 5.47 -12.84
CA ALA A 141 1.97 6.72 -13.59
C ALA A 141 3.21 7.52 -13.17
N ARG A 142 3.43 7.68 -11.85
CA ARG A 142 4.59 8.41 -11.31
C ARG A 142 5.90 7.73 -11.68
N TYR A 143 5.98 6.41 -11.52
CA TYR A 143 7.13 5.63 -11.95
C TYR A 143 7.43 5.85 -13.44
N LEU A 144 6.41 5.73 -14.31
CA LEU A 144 6.59 5.88 -15.75
C LEU A 144 7.05 7.28 -16.18
N LEU A 145 6.74 8.33 -15.39
CA LEU A 145 7.30 9.66 -15.61
C LEU A 145 8.76 9.80 -15.17
N ASP A 146 9.10 9.17 -14.04
CA ASP A 146 10.37 9.36 -13.34
C ASP A 146 11.52 8.55 -13.95
N VAL A 147 11.25 7.35 -14.49
CA VAL A 147 12.29 6.57 -15.19
C VAL A 147 12.79 7.38 -16.39
N GLY A 148 13.97 7.99 -16.22
CA GLY A 148 14.55 9.03 -17.04
C GLY A 148 14.53 8.82 -18.56
N ASP A 149 14.72 9.96 -19.25
CA ASP A 149 14.69 10.18 -20.70
C ASP A 149 13.29 10.25 -21.36
N MET A 150 12.25 10.55 -20.57
CA MET A 150 10.95 10.96 -21.12
C MET A 150 11.06 12.25 -21.96
N GLU A 151 12.09 13.08 -21.79
CA GLU A 151 12.30 14.29 -22.60
C GLU A 151 12.69 14.00 -24.06
N LYS A 152 13.40 12.89 -24.34
CA LYS A 152 13.99 12.65 -25.68
C LYS A 152 13.15 11.75 -26.58
N LYS A 153 12.23 10.95 -26.04
CA LYS A 153 11.42 9.98 -26.82
C LYS A 153 9.93 10.11 -26.52
N LYS A 154 9.11 10.22 -27.57
CA LYS A 154 7.63 10.29 -27.47
C LYS A 154 7.01 9.02 -26.88
N THR A 155 7.63 7.86 -27.13
CA THR A 155 7.16 6.56 -26.67
C THR A 155 8.29 5.75 -26.03
N LYS A 156 7.99 5.05 -24.95
CA LYS A 156 8.93 4.18 -24.24
C LYS A 156 8.37 2.77 -24.13
N VAL A 157 9.26 1.77 -24.21
CA VAL A 157 8.93 0.37 -23.94
C VAL A 157 9.52 0.03 -22.58
N VAL A 158 8.68 -0.43 -21.66
CA VAL A 158 9.07 -0.79 -20.28
C VAL A 158 8.56 -2.21 -20.01
N SER A 159 9.33 -3.01 -19.27
CA SER A 159 8.83 -4.32 -18.83
C SER A 159 7.91 -4.19 -17.62
N LEU A 160 6.97 -5.12 -17.45
CA LEU A 160 6.15 -5.14 -16.24
C LEU A 160 6.99 -5.43 -14.99
N ASP A 161 8.07 -6.21 -15.13
CA ASP A 161 9.00 -6.49 -14.04
C ASP A 161 9.71 -5.23 -13.54
N ASP A 162 10.12 -4.35 -14.45
CA ASP A 162 10.74 -3.05 -14.09
C ASP A 162 9.74 -2.16 -13.31
N ILE A 163 8.47 -2.14 -13.74
CA ILE A 163 7.41 -1.38 -13.06
C ILE A 163 7.15 -1.97 -11.67
N SER A 164 7.03 -3.29 -11.58
CA SER A 164 6.85 -4.01 -10.31
C SER A 164 8.00 -3.71 -9.34
N ALA A 165 9.24 -3.87 -9.78
CA ALA A 165 10.43 -3.59 -8.97
C ALA A 165 10.53 -2.11 -8.54
N GLY A 166 10.12 -1.18 -9.40
CA GLY A 166 10.14 0.25 -9.10
C GLY A 166 9.02 0.73 -8.17
N THR A 167 7.89 0.02 -8.14
CA THR A 167 6.69 0.43 -7.40
C THR A 167 6.38 -0.46 -6.18
N TRP A 168 7.03 -1.62 -6.07
CA TRP A 168 6.75 -2.66 -5.06
C TRP A 168 5.36 -3.29 -5.17
N ILE A 169 4.70 -3.10 -6.31
CA ILE A 169 3.38 -3.65 -6.63
C ILE A 169 3.58 -4.91 -7.47
N CYS A 170 2.85 -5.99 -7.16
CA CYS A 170 2.87 -7.22 -7.94
C CYS A 170 2.64 -6.96 -9.45
N VAL A 171 3.28 -7.77 -10.30
CA VAL A 171 3.20 -7.66 -11.77
C VAL A 171 1.74 -7.70 -12.27
N GLU A 172 0.91 -8.55 -11.68
CA GLU A 172 -0.52 -8.68 -12.02
C GLU A 172 -1.30 -7.39 -11.73
N ASP A 173 -1.00 -6.72 -10.62
CA ASP A 173 -1.66 -5.50 -10.18
C ASP A 173 -1.17 -4.30 -11.01
N CYS A 174 0.12 -4.27 -11.37
CA CYS A 174 0.67 -3.32 -12.35
C CYS A 174 -0.05 -3.45 -13.70
N LEU A 175 -0.25 -4.67 -14.18
CA LEU A 175 -0.99 -4.92 -15.42
C LEU A 175 -2.45 -4.48 -15.31
N THR A 176 -3.10 -4.73 -14.16
CA THR A 176 -4.47 -4.29 -13.88
C THR A 176 -4.59 -2.76 -13.92
N ALA A 177 -3.64 -2.05 -13.29
CA ALA A 177 -3.57 -0.60 -13.33
C ALA A 177 -3.41 -0.07 -14.77
N LEU A 178 -2.45 -0.60 -15.53
CA LEU A 178 -2.21 -0.18 -16.92
C LEU A 178 -3.44 -0.40 -17.83
N LYS A 179 -4.14 -1.52 -17.67
CA LYS A 179 -5.39 -1.81 -18.38
C LYS A 179 -6.48 -0.79 -18.03
N HIS A 180 -6.62 -0.47 -16.74
CA HIS A 180 -7.59 0.53 -16.27
C HIS A 180 -7.27 1.93 -16.79
N MET A 181 -5.99 2.31 -16.83
CA MET A 181 -5.55 3.61 -17.35
C MET A 181 -5.75 3.74 -18.87
N ASN A 182 -5.78 2.62 -19.60
CA ASN A 182 -5.91 2.57 -21.06
C ASN A 182 -4.85 3.42 -21.81
N ILE A 183 -3.62 3.46 -21.28
CA ILE A 183 -2.48 4.21 -21.85
C ILE A 183 -1.37 3.30 -22.42
N ALA A 184 -1.53 1.98 -22.25
CA ALA A 184 -0.52 1.00 -22.57
C ALA A 184 -0.96 0.14 -23.77
N VAL A 185 -0.09 0.02 -24.76
CA VAL A 185 -0.25 -0.91 -25.88
C VAL A 185 0.73 -2.06 -25.69
N ALA A 186 0.28 -3.31 -25.88
CA ALA A 186 1.16 -4.46 -25.84
C ALA A 186 2.32 -4.26 -26.85
N ALA A 187 3.56 -4.32 -26.37
CA ALA A 187 4.71 -4.34 -27.26
C ALA A 187 4.87 -5.76 -27.82
N ALA A 188 5.36 -5.89 -29.06
CA ALA A 188 5.66 -7.20 -29.64
C ALA A 188 6.56 -8.01 -28.69
N ARG A 189 6.25 -9.30 -28.50
CA ARG A 189 7.11 -10.22 -27.72
C ARG A 189 8.49 -10.19 -28.35
N GLY A 190 9.48 -9.65 -27.63
CA GLY A 190 10.88 -9.71 -28.04
C GLY A 190 11.41 -11.13 -27.88
N LYS A 191 12.70 -11.34 -28.22
CA LYS A 191 13.41 -12.55 -27.77
C LYS A 191 13.48 -12.53 -26.24
N GLY A 192 12.68 -13.38 -25.59
CA GLY A 192 12.56 -13.49 -24.13
C GLY A 192 11.10 -13.38 -23.69
N ASP A 193 10.74 -14.11 -22.62
CA ASP A 193 9.37 -14.22 -22.11
C ASP A 193 8.88 -12.97 -21.33
N VAL A 194 9.68 -11.89 -21.33
CA VAL A 194 9.42 -10.66 -20.57
C VAL A 194 8.29 -9.87 -21.20
N GLN A 195 7.19 -9.70 -20.46
CA GLN A 195 6.04 -8.93 -20.89
C GLN A 195 6.37 -7.43 -20.89
N LYS A 196 6.26 -6.79 -22.07
CA LYS A 196 6.58 -5.38 -22.27
C LYS A 196 5.37 -4.58 -22.71
N VAL A 197 5.30 -3.34 -22.24
CA VAL A 197 4.26 -2.38 -22.61
C VAL A 197 4.88 -1.15 -23.26
N LYS A 198 4.24 -0.66 -24.32
CA LYS A 198 4.57 0.61 -24.97
C LYS A 198 3.66 1.71 -24.41
N ILE A 199 4.27 2.76 -23.87
CA ILE A 199 3.56 3.89 -23.27
C ILE A 199 3.79 5.14 -24.12
N ASP A 200 2.71 5.87 -24.41
CA ASP A 200 2.76 7.20 -25.00
C ASP A 200 2.75 8.28 -23.91
N LYS A 201 3.73 9.18 -23.97
CA LYS A 201 3.94 10.22 -22.94
C LYS A 201 2.80 11.23 -22.87
N GLN A 202 2.21 11.59 -24.01
CA GLN A 202 1.12 12.56 -24.06
C GLN A 202 -0.13 11.95 -23.42
N GLN A 203 -0.45 10.69 -23.77
CA GLN A 203 -1.59 9.99 -23.18
C GLN A 203 -1.45 9.81 -21.67
N LEU A 204 -0.25 9.50 -21.17
CA LEU A 204 0.01 9.40 -19.73
C LEU A 204 -0.26 10.75 -19.02
N ARG A 205 0.21 11.86 -19.59
CA ARG A 205 0.00 13.21 -19.00
C ARG A 205 -1.46 13.66 -19.04
N GLU A 206 -2.14 13.39 -20.16
CA GLU A 206 -3.57 13.65 -20.30
C GLU A 206 -4.37 12.83 -19.28
N TRP A 207 -4.04 11.55 -19.12
CA TRP A 207 -4.67 10.68 -18.13
C TRP A 207 -4.46 11.18 -16.70
N MET A 208 -3.24 11.58 -16.31
CA MET A 208 -2.98 12.11 -14.97
C MET A 208 -3.75 13.40 -14.69
N THR A 209 -3.85 14.27 -15.69
CA THR A 209 -4.61 15.52 -15.60
C THR A 209 -6.11 15.22 -15.43
N ALA A 210 -6.65 14.31 -16.25
CA ALA A 210 -8.06 13.92 -16.19
C ALA A 210 -8.43 13.20 -14.89
N SER A 211 -7.55 12.34 -14.38
CA SER A 211 -7.73 11.59 -13.13
C SER A 211 -7.45 12.40 -11.87
N LYS A 212 -6.95 13.64 -12.01
CA LYS A 212 -6.47 14.49 -10.90
C LYS A 212 -5.45 13.76 -10.02
N THR A 213 -4.61 12.95 -10.66
CA THR A 213 -3.54 12.21 -9.98
C THR A 213 -2.39 13.18 -9.69
N GLY A 214 -2.06 13.34 -8.41
CA GLY A 214 -0.94 14.17 -7.99
C GLY A 214 0.41 13.59 -8.44
N LEU A 215 1.39 14.47 -8.65
CA LEU A 215 2.76 14.09 -8.99
C LEU A 215 3.57 13.64 -7.76
N GLY A 216 3.13 14.01 -6.56
CA GLY A 216 3.74 13.57 -5.30
C GLY A 216 3.18 12.25 -4.80
N PRO A 217 3.92 11.54 -3.93
CA PRO A 217 3.42 10.36 -3.22
C PRO A 217 2.25 10.75 -2.29
N ILE A 218 1.39 9.77 -1.96
CA ILE A 218 0.25 9.99 -1.05
C ILE A 218 0.72 10.22 0.38
N ILE A 219 1.84 9.61 0.76
CA ILE A 219 2.45 9.72 2.07
C ILE A 219 3.89 10.21 1.93
N ASP A 220 4.38 10.88 2.95
CA ASP A 220 5.78 11.22 3.12
C ASP A 220 6.52 10.04 3.78
N PRO A 221 7.48 9.37 3.12
CA PRO A 221 8.27 8.30 3.73
C PRO A 221 8.99 8.73 5.02
N ASP A 222 9.38 10.01 5.13
CA ASP A 222 10.08 10.51 6.32
C ASP A 222 9.14 10.71 7.52
N GLY A 223 7.83 10.54 7.32
CA GLY A 223 6.85 10.52 8.40
C GLY A 223 6.91 9.27 9.28
N PHE A 224 7.61 8.21 8.87
CA PHE A 224 7.82 7.02 9.69
C PHE A 224 8.87 7.27 10.77
N VAL A 225 8.72 6.61 11.92
CA VAL A 225 9.75 6.63 12.97
C VAL A 225 11.06 6.02 12.45
N ALA A 226 12.18 6.60 12.87
CA ALA A 226 13.51 6.19 12.40
C ALA A 226 13.75 4.68 12.65
N GLY A 227 14.27 3.99 11.63
CA GLY A 227 14.57 2.55 11.69
C GLY A 227 13.37 1.62 11.50
N TYR A 228 12.13 2.11 11.41
CA TYR A 228 10.97 1.24 11.26
C TYR A 228 10.95 0.51 9.90
N GLY A 229 10.71 -0.81 9.95
CA GLY A 229 10.47 -1.67 8.79
C GLY A 229 11.72 -2.10 8.01
N TYR A 230 12.91 -1.57 8.33
CA TYR A 230 14.13 -2.04 7.71
C TYR A 230 14.52 -3.39 8.31
N ARG A 231 14.51 -4.45 7.49
CA ARG A 231 15.18 -5.70 7.88
C ARG A 231 16.67 -5.39 8.03
N GLU A 232 17.19 -5.54 9.24
CA GLU A 232 18.64 -5.63 9.44
C GLU A 232 19.16 -6.72 8.50
N SER A 233 20.20 -6.39 7.72
CA SER A 233 20.93 -7.43 7.01
C SER A 233 21.42 -8.40 8.06
N SER A 234 20.88 -9.62 8.08
CA SER A 234 21.41 -10.74 8.84
C SER A 234 22.89 -10.84 8.51
N THR A 235 23.72 -10.32 9.41
CA THR A 235 25.15 -10.57 9.45
C THR A 235 25.33 -11.91 10.15
N ASP A 236 24.81 -12.96 9.52
CA ASP A 236 25.26 -14.33 9.75
C ASP A 236 26.15 -14.69 8.56
N GLU A 237 27.26 -13.96 8.44
CA GLU A 237 28.42 -14.49 7.74
C GLU A 237 29.02 -15.58 8.63
N GLU A 238 28.81 -16.82 8.20
CA GLU A 238 29.75 -17.94 8.33
C GLU A 238 30.75 -17.83 9.51
N ILE A 239 30.34 -18.27 10.70
CA ILE A 239 31.31 -18.91 11.59
C ILE A 239 31.57 -20.28 10.98
N GLY A 240 32.55 -20.30 10.08
CA GLY A 240 33.23 -21.52 9.71
C GLY A 240 33.94 -22.10 10.93
N ASP A 241 33.69 -23.38 11.17
CA ASP A 241 34.65 -24.36 11.67
C ASP A 241 34.30 -25.73 11.06
#